data_AF-A0A078MCS9-F1
#
_entry.id   AF-A0A078MCS9-F1
#
_cell.length_a   1.000
_cell.length_b   1.000
_cell.length_c   1.000
_cell.angle_alpha   90.00
_cell.angle_beta   90.00
_cell.angle_gamma   90.00
#
_symmetry.space_group_name_H-M   'P 1'
#
loop_
_entity.id
_entity.type
_entity.pdbx_description
1 polymer ?
#
loop_
_entity_poly.entity_id
_entity_poly.type
_entity_poly.pdbx_seq_one_letter_code
_entity_poly.pdbx_strand_id
1 'polypeptide(L)' 'MTMYKDGYRFYCEMCENFGIEAIPFRYYVLQLSQEQLSAYNRQALATAI' A
#
# COMPACT_ATOMS: atom_id res chain seq x y z
N MET A 1 1.68 -7.32 -10.12
CA MET A 1 1.66 -5.91 -9.68
C MET A 1 0.27 -5.47 -9.15
N THR A 2 -0.48 -6.35 -8.46
CA THR A 2 -1.81 -6.04 -7.87
C THR A 2 -1.73 -5.55 -6.42
N MET A 3 -0.65 -5.89 -5.71
CA MET A 3 -0.53 -5.68 -4.25
C MET A 3 -0.54 -4.21 -3.80
N TYR A 4 0.01 -3.27 -4.58
CA TYR A 4 -0.09 -1.85 -4.21
C TYR A 4 -1.54 -1.36 -4.21
N LYS A 5 -2.36 -1.88 -5.13
CA LYS A 5 -3.79 -1.54 -5.20
C LYS A 5 -4.55 -2.15 -4.03
N ASP A 6 -4.17 -3.34 -3.57
CA ASP A 6 -4.79 -3.99 -2.41
C ASP A 6 -4.45 -3.26 -1.10
N GLY A 7 -3.18 -2.88 -0.91
CA GLY A 7 -2.77 -2.04 0.22
C GLY A 7 -3.44 -0.66 0.21
N TYR A 8 -3.58 -0.06 -0.98
CA TYR A 8 -4.30 1.20 -1.13
C TYR A 8 -5.80 1.06 -0.89
N ARG A 9 -6.43 -0.04 -1.31
CA ARG A 9 -7.84 -0.32 -1.02
C ARG A 9 -8.07 -0.40 0.50
N PHE A 10 -7.23 -1.15 1.21
CA PHE A 10 -7.29 -1.22 2.66
C PHE A 10 -7.08 0.14 3.33
N TYR A 11 -6.12 0.94 2.84
CA TYR A 11 -5.92 2.31 3.30
C TYR A 11 -7.18 3.17 3.11
N CYS A 12 -7.82 3.12 1.95
CA CYS A 12 -9.07 3.85 1.68
C CYS A 12 -10.20 3.40 2.61
N GLU A 13 -10.37 2.10 2.84
CA GLU A 13 -11.37 1.56 3.78
C GLU A 13 -11.14 2.10 5.21
N MET A 14 -9.89 2.21 5.65
CA MET A 14 -9.58 2.79 6.95
C MET A 14 -9.85 4.29 6.98
N CYS A 15 -9.47 5.03 5.94
CA CYS A 15 -9.79 6.45 5.82
C CYS A 15 -11.30 6.71 5.94
N GLU A 16 -12.13 5.93 5.26
CA GLU A 16 -13.59 6.01 5.36
C GLU A 16 -14.09 5.73 6.79
N ASN A 17 -13.59 4.68 7.44
CA ASN A 17 -13.98 4.33 8.81
C ASN A 17 -13.64 5.40 9.84
N PHE A 18 -12.58 6.19 9.61
CA PHE A 18 -12.18 7.29 10.48
C PHE A 18 -12.70 8.67 10.03
N GLY A 19 -13.49 8.74 8.94
CA GLY A 19 -13.99 10.00 8.40
C GLY A 19 -12.91 10.91 7.81
N ILE A 20 -11.82 10.32 7.31
CA ILE A 20 -10.66 11.01 6.75
C ILE A 20 -10.70 10.87 5.23
N GLU A 21 -10.32 11.93 4.51
CA GLU A 21 -10.17 11.87 3.06
C GLU A 21 -8.88 11.11 2.67
N ALA A 22 -9.02 10.10 1.81
CA ALA A 22 -7.88 9.35 1.30
C ALA A 22 -7.09 10.15 0.26
N ILE A 23 -5.77 10.15 0.36
CA ILE A 23 -4.90 10.79 -0.63
C ILE A 23 -4.84 9.96 -1.94
N PRO A 24 -4.46 10.57 -3.09
CA PRO A 24 -4.31 9.83 -4.34
C PRO A 24 -3.25 8.73 -4.25
N PHE A 25 -3.48 7.60 -4.93
CA PHE A 25 -2.62 6.41 -4.92
C PHE A 25 -1.12 6.69 -5.09
N ARG A 26 -0.76 7.62 -6.00
CA ARG A 26 0.64 8.00 -6.22
C ARG A 26 1.31 8.53 -4.96
N TYR A 27 0.62 9.32 -4.15
CA TYR A 27 1.14 9.87 -2.91
C TYR A 27 1.19 8.83 -1.80
N TYR A 28 0.20 7.94 -1.73
CA TYR A 28 0.23 6.79 -0.83
C TYR A 28 1.52 5.96 -1.01
N VAL A 29 1.87 5.62 -2.25
CA VAL A 29 3.08 4.85 -2.53
C VAL A 29 4.35 5.61 -2.14
N LEU A 30 4.39 6.93 -2.33
CA LEU A 30 5.54 7.77 -1.96
C LEU A 30 5.73 7.92 -0.44
N GLN A 31 4.68 7.70 0.35
CA GLN A 31 4.72 7.80 1.81
C GLN A 31 5.04 6.47 2.51
N LEU A 32 5.16 5.38 1.75
CA LEU A 32 5.53 4.09 2.33
C LEU A 32 6.91 4.17 2.97
N SER A 33 7.01 3.67 4.20
CA SER A 33 8.29 3.58 4.90
C SER A 33 9.22 2.59 4.20
N GLN A 34 10.51 2.72 4.46
CA GLN A 34 11.48 1.81 3.86
C GLN A 34 11.31 0.36 4.32
N GLU A 35 10.78 0.16 5.53
CA GLU A 35 10.41 -1.16 6.04
C GLU A 35 9.20 -1.74 5.29
N GLN A 36 8.17 -0.93 5.03
CA GLN A 36 7.02 -1.34 4.23
C GLN A 36 7.42 -1.70 2.81
N LEU A 37 8.22 -0.85 2.16
CA LEU A 37 8.80 -1.12 0.83
C LEU A 37 9.65 -2.39 0.82
N SER A 38 10.45 -2.62 1.86
CA SER A 38 11.28 -3.82 1.99
C SER A 38 10.45 -5.08 2.19
N ALA A 39 9.39 -5.01 3.00
CA ALA A 39 8.43 -6.12 3.16
C ALA A 39 7.77 -6.46 1.82
N TYR A 40 7.37 -5.46 1.04
CA TYR A 40 6.82 -5.66 -0.29
C TYR A 40 7.82 -6.29 -1.27
N ASN A 41 9.07 -5.80 -1.30
CA ASN A 41 10.11 -6.36 -2.18
C ASN A 41 10.41 -7.83 -1.86
N ARG A 42 10.44 -8.20 -0.57
CA ARG A 42 10.61 -9.59 -0.14
C ARG A 42 9.46 -10.48 -0.60
N GLN A 43 8.22 -10.02 -0.43
CA GLN A 43 7.02 -10.76 -0.86
C GLN A 43 6.97 -10.93 -2.39
N ALA A 44 7.33 -9.89 -3.14
CA ALA A 44 7.38 -9.91 -4.59
C ALA A 44 8.42 -10.92 -5.10
N LEU A 45 9.60 -10.98 -4.46
CA LEU A 45 10.63 -11.97 -4.75
C LEU A 45 10.14 -13.40 -4.47
N ALA A 46 9.39 -13.60 -3.38
CA ALA A 46 8.83 -14.90 -2.99
C ALA A 46 7.69 -15.39 -3.90
N THR A 47 6.97 -14.48 -4.57
CA THR A 47 5.87 -14.81 -5.50
C THR A 47 6.37 -15.01 -6.94
N ALA A 48 7.66 -14.77 -7.21
CA ALA A 48 8.29 -14.91 -8.51
C ALA A 48 9.00 -16.26 -8.74
N ILE A 49 8.93 -17.17 -7.76
CA ILE A 49 9.41 -18.57 -7.79
C ILE A 49 8.20 -19.49 -7.88
#